data_AF-A0AAV2I3B5-F1
#
_entry.id   AF-A0AAV2I3B5-F1
#
_cell.length_a   1.000
_cell.length_b   1.000
_cell.length_c   1.000
_cell.angle_alpha   90.00
_cell.angle_beta   90.00
_cell.angle_gamma   90.00
#
_symmetry.space_group_name_H-M   'P 1'
#
loop_
_entity.id
_entity.type
_entity.pdbx_description
1 polymer ?
#
loop_
_entity_poly.entity_id
_entity_poly.type
_entity_poly.pdbx_seq_one_letter_code
_entity_poly.pdbx_strand_id
1 'polypeptide(L)' 'PVHGNWSTWSEWSDCVTRYGGCGSGVSSRHRYCDNPRPDPQGNNCDGGHEETKPCNTSCRGRTFRKAFDSFLN' A
#
# COMPACT_ATOMS: atom_id res chain seq x y z
N PRO A 1 -9.82 0.84 34.06
CA PRO A 1 -9.91 0.21 32.73
C PRO A 1 -8.68 0.56 31.88
N VAL A 2 -8.05 -0.43 31.25
CA VAL A 2 -7.00 -0.22 30.25
C VAL A 2 -7.65 0.14 28.93
N HIS A 3 -7.39 1.34 28.44
CA HIS A 3 -7.77 1.73 27.08
C HIS A 3 -6.79 1.13 26.08
N GLY A 4 -7.31 0.72 24.93
CA GLY A 4 -6.52 0.14 23.86
C GLY A 4 -5.61 1.18 23.25
N ASN A 5 -4.42 0.75 22.84
CA ASN A 5 -3.52 1.58 22.07
C ASN A 5 -2.94 0.82 20.88
N TRP A 6 -2.63 1.58 19.84
CA TRP A 6 -2.12 1.04 18.59
C TRP A 6 -0.72 0.45 18.78
N SER A 7 -0.49 -0.74 18.24
CA SER A 7 0.86 -1.20 17.94
C SER A 7 1.48 -0.36 16.83
N THR A 8 2.80 -0.51 16.69
CA THR A 8 3.52 0.07 15.56
C THR A 8 2.93 -0.45 14.26
N TRP A 9 2.88 0.43 13.26
CA TRP A 9 2.54 0.01 11.91
C TRP A 9 3.48 -1.09 11.43
N SER A 10 2.93 -2.06 10.73
CA SER A 10 3.71 -2.99 9.90
C SER A 10 4.42 -2.25 8.77
N GLU A 11 5.41 -2.92 8.20
CA GLU A 11 6.02 -2.49 6.95
C GLU A 11 4.98 -2.40 5.83
N TRP A 12 5.24 -1.53 4.86
CA TRP A 12 4.40 -1.46 3.67
C TRP A 12 4.51 -2.75 2.86
N SER A 13 3.37 -3.26 2.40
CA SER A 13 3.32 -4.34 1.44
C SER A 13 3.95 -3.95 0.10
N ASP A 14 4.39 -4.97 -0.64
CA ASP A 14 4.87 -4.78 -2.01
C ASP A 14 3.84 -4.03 -2.85
N CYS A 15 4.33 -3.20 -3.77
CA CYS A 15 3.47 -2.41 -4.64
C CYS A 15 2.66 -3.33 -5.57
N VAL A 16 1.37 -3.48 -5.28
CA VAL A 16 0.46 -4.26 -6.13
C VAL A 16 0.11 -3.42 -7.34
N THR A 17 0.73 -3.74 -8.48
CA THR A 17 0.46 -3.07 -9.75
C THR A 17 -0.42 -3.93 -10.64
N ARG A 18 -1.23 -3.26 -11.48
CA ARG A 18 -2.14 -3.89 -12.44
C ARG A 18 -1.44 -4.74 -13.51
N TYR A 19 -0.15 -4.51 -13.77
CA TYR A 19 0.63 -5.19 -14.81
C TYR A 19 1.81 -6.01 -14.26
N GLY A 20 1.62 -6.69 -13.12
CA GLY A 20 2.59 -7.69 -12.63
C GLY A 20 3.97 -7.12 -12.28
N GLY A 21 4.01 -5.91 -11.70
CA GLY A 21 5.23 -5.17 -11.34
C GLY A 21 5.47 -3.90 -12.17
N CYS A 22 4.49 -3.45 -12.94
CA CYS A 22 4.64 -2.34 -13.88
C CYS A 22 3.48 -1.34 -13.77
N GLY A 23 3.81 -0.05 -13.72
CA GLY A 23 2.87 1.07 -13.71
C GLY A 23 2.41 1.46 -12.31
N SER A 24 1.25 2.10 -12.24
CA SER A 24 0.63 2.52 -10.98
C SER A 24 0.02 1.35 -10.24
N GLY A 25 0.19 1.36 -8.92
CA GLY A 25 -0.28 0.36 -7.99
C GLY A 25 -0.60 0.95 -6.62
N VAL A 26 -0.86 0.08 -5.66
CA VAL A 26 -1.17 0.43 -4.28
C VAL A 26 -0.33 -0.42 -3.33
N SER A 27 0.24 0.21 -2.31
CA SER A 27 0.81 -0.46 -1.15
C SER A 27 -0.10 -0.24 0.05
N SER A 28 -0.20 -1.24 0.91
CA SER A 28 -0.99 -1.23 2.14
C SER A 28 -0.10 -1.50 3.36
N ARG A 29 -0.54 -1.06 4.54
CA ARG A 29 0.04 -1.48 5.81
C ARG A 29 -1.03 -1.58 6.88
N HIS A 30 -0.76 -2.36 7.91
CA HIS A 30 -1.70 -2.63 9.00
C HIS A 30 -1.09 -2.34 10.38
N ARG A 31 -1.94 -2.11 11.36
CA ARG A 31 -1.62 -2.01 12.80
C ARG A 31 -2.72 -2.68 13.61
N TYR A 32 -2.43 -3.04 14.85
CA TYR A 32 -3.38 -3.72 15.74
C TYR A 32 -3.62 -2.90 17.01
N CYS A 33 -4.81 -3.04 17.59
CA CYS A 33 -5.15 -2.39 18.87
C CYS A 33 -4.80 -3.31 20.04
N ASP A 34 -3.51 -3.53 20.24
CA ASP A 34 -2.99 -4.56 21.15
C ASP A 34 -1.78 -4.11 21.98
N ASN A 35 -1.39 -2.84 21.92
CA ASN A 35 -0.20 -2.33 22.63
C ASN A 35 -0.46 -1.11 23.53
N PRO A 36 -1.26 -1.25 24.61
CA PRO A 36 -1.85 -2.50 25.12
C PRO A 36 -3.23 -2.81 24.51
N ARG A 37 -3.68 -4.06 24.66
CA ARG A 37 -5.04 -4.48 24.32
C ARG A 37 -6.05 -3.85 25.30
N PRO A 38 -7.21 -3.36 24.83
CA PRO A 38 -8.23 -2.81 25.71
C PRO A 38 -8.84 -3.86 26.63
N ASP A 39 -9.14 -3.45 27.87
CA ASP A 39 -10.01 -4.20 28.77
C ASP A 39 -11.46 -4.19 28.28
N PRO A 40 -12.35 -5.10 28.77
CA PRO A 40 -13.76 -5.10 28.42
C PRO A 40 -14.51 -3.78 28.74
N GLN A 41 -14.00 -3.00 29.70
CA GLN A 41 -14.51 -1.68 30.08
C GLN A 41 -13.65 -0.54 29.56
N GLY A 42 -12.59 -0.85 28.80
CA GLY A 42 -11.70 0.10 28.15
C GLY A 42 -12.25 0.59 26.82
N ASN A 43 -11.69 1.68 26.32
CA ASN A 43 -12.02 2.19 25.00
C ASN A 43 -11.18 1.45 23.96
N ASN A 44 -11.77 1.16 22.80
CA ASN A 44 -11.02 0.66 21.66
C ASN A 44 -10.16 1.78 21.05
N CYS A 45 -9.22 1.42 20.18
CA CYS A 45 -8.40 2.40 19.50
C CYS A 45 -9.19 3.19 18.45
N ASP A 46 -8.95 4.50 18.40
CA ASP A 46 -9.59 5.37 17.41
C ASP A 46 -8.83 5.35 16.06
N GLY A 47 -9.58 5.28 14.97
CA GLY A 47 -9.08 5.30 13.59
C GLY A 47 -9.00 3.93 12.90
N GLY A 48 -8.45 3.92 11.68
CA GLY A 48 -8.33 2.70 10.86
C GLY A 48 -7.18 1.79 11.29
N HIS A 49 -7.36 0.48 11.13
CA HIS A 49 -6.33 -0.53 11.31
C HIS A 49 -5.50 -0.78 10.04
N GLU A 50 -5.92 -0.18 8.91
CA GLU A 50 -5.28 -0.30 7.60
C GLU A 50 -5.07 1.10 6.99
N GLU A 51 -3.97 1.26 6.27
CA GLU A 51 -3.67 2.43 5.46
C GLU A 51 -3.19 2.01 4.08
N THR A 52 -3.56 2.77 3.05
CA THR A 52 -3.12 2.54 1.67
C THR A 52 -2.46 3.79 1.10
N LYS A 53 -1.48 3.59 0.21
CA LYS A 53 -0.83 4.68 -0.53
C LYS A 53 -0.61 4.29 -1.99
N PRO A 54 -0.68 5.26 -2.92
CA PRO A 54 -0.29 5.03 -4.30
C PRO A 54 1.20 4.74 -4.40
N CYS A 55 1.56 3.84 -5.28
CA CYS A 55 2.95 3.54 -5.64
C CYS A 55 3.08 3.42 -7.16
N ASN A 56 4.25 3.74 -7.70
CA ASN A 56 4.55 3.62 -9.12
C ASN A 56 5.80 2.77 -9.29
N THR A 57 5.70 1.70 -10.07
CA THR A 57 6.85 0.85 -10.39
C THR A 57 7.24 1.05 -11.84
N SER A 58 8.52 1.37 -12.07
CA SER A 58 9.04 1.59 -13.42
C SER A 58 9.12 0.28 -14.19
N CYS A 59 8.53 0.26 -15.38
CA CYS A 59 8.57 -0.90 -16.26
C CYS A 59 9.86 -0.89 -17.05
N ARG A 60 10.70 -1.92 -16.88
CA ARG A 60 11.78 -2.17 -17.85
C ARG A 60 11.17 -2.76 -19.12
N GLY A 61 10.97 -1.92 -20.12
CA GLY A 61 10.55 -2.31 -21.45
C GLY A 61 9.12 -1.90 -21.77
N ARG A 62 8.94 -0.63 -22.15
CA ARG A 62 8.59 -0.22 -23.52
C ARG A 62 9.12 1.20 -23.71
N THR A 63 10.35 1.34 -24.20
CA THR A 63 10.54 2.43 -25.16
C THR A 63 9.46 2.18 -26.20
N PHE A 64 8.53 3.11 -26.37
CA PHE A 64 7.81 3.22 -27.62
C PHE A 64 8.89 3.35 -28.69
N ARG A 65 9.41 2.23 -29.19
CA ARG A 65 10.14 2.18 -30.46
C ARG A 65 9.16 2.89 -31.36
N LYS A 66 9.53 4.10 -31.81
CA LYS A 66 8.72 4.90 -32.71
C LYS A 66 8.37 4.00 -33.90
N ALA A 67 7.24 3.32 -33.83
CA ALA A 67 6.65 2.58 -34.93
C ALA A 67 5.78 3.55 -35.74
N PHE A 68 6.28 4.76 -35.92
CA PHE A 68 5.68 5.83 -36.71
C PHE A 68 6.71 6.41 -37.70
N ASP A 69 7.76 5.66 -38.04
CA ASP A 69 8.73 6.02 -39.08
C ASP A 69 8.88 4.88 -40.11
N SER A 70 7.78 4.27 -40.55
CA SER A 70 7.82 3.28 -41.64
C SER A 70 6.62 3.35 -42.61
N PHE A 71 5.87 4.45 -42.64
CA PHE A 71 4.84 4.70 -43.66
C PHE A 71 5.18 5.89 -44.59
N LEU A 72 6.45 6.31 -44.64
CA LEU A 72 6.97 7.14 -45.73
C LEU A 72 7.89 6.29 -46.60
N ASN A 73 7.27 5.43 -47.42
CA ASN A 73 7.68 5.08 -48.78
C ASN A 73 6.45 4.53 -49.49
#